data_AF-A0ABD2QGX9-F1
#
_entry.id   AF-A0ABD2QGX9-F1
#
_cell.length_a   1.000
_cell.length_b   1.000
_cell.length_c   1.000
_cell.angle_alpha   90.00
_cell.angle_beta   90.00
_cell.angle_gamma   90.00
#
_symmetry.space_group_name_H-M   'P 1'
#
loop_
_entity.id
_entity.type
_entity.pdbx_description
1 polymer ?
#
loop_
_entity_poly.entity_id
_entity_poly.type
_entity_poly.pdbx_seq_one_letter_code
_entity_poly.pdbx_strand_id
1 'polypeptide(L)'
;MRIIDNAKQKVIELTDGGADYTFECVGKVDLMRDALEACHKGWGVSVIAGVAPAGTEISTRPFQLVTGRTWKGTAFGGFKSRDSVPRLVDQVIDGHLDLKFFVTDSKPLHQVNEAFDLLHQGKCIRIMLQMDSN
;
A
#
# COMPACT_ATOMS: atom_id res chain seq x y z
N MET A 1 -7.31 -12.52 4.39
CA MET A 1 -6.06 -11.90 4.88
C MET A 1 -5.84 -12.33 6.33
N ARG A 2 -4.79 -13.13 6.63
CA ARG A 2 -4.44 -13.45 8.02
C ARG A 2 -3.66 -12.27 8.59
N ILE A 3 -4.16 -11.67 9.66
CA ILE A 3 -3.37 -10.71 10.45
C ILE A 3 -2.35 -11.54 11.21
N ILE A 4 -1.08 -11.23 11.05
CA ILE A 4 -0.03 -11.84 11.85
C ILE A 4 0.00 -11.07 13.17
N ASP A 5 -0.38 -11.74 14.26
CA ASP A 5 -0.22 -11.17 15.60
C ASP A 5 1.25 -10.77 15.80
N ASN A 6 1.44 -9.58 16.37
CA ASN A 6 2.75 -8.98 16.63
C ASN A 6 3.63 -8.73 15.38
N ALA A 7 3.02 -8.40 14.22
CA ALA A 7 3.77 -8.10 12.98
C ALA A 7 4.90 -7.08 13.19
N LYS A 8 4.66 -5.99 13.95
CA LYS A 8 5.70 -5.02 14.34
C LYS A 8 6.91 -5.68 14.99
N GLN A 9 6.69 -6.51 16.00
CA GLN A 9 7.75 -7.14 16.77
C GLN A 9 8.56 -8.09 15.89
N LYS A 10 7.89 -8.86 15.02
CA LYS A 10 8.55 -9.75 14.07
C LYS A 10 9.42 -8.98 13.07
N VAL A 11 8.97 -7.83 12.58
CA VAL A 11 9.79 -6.99 11.70
C VAL A 11 11.05 -6.54 12.43
N ILE A 12 10.92 -6.04 13.66
CA ILE A 12 12.07 -5.60 14.47
C ILE A 12 13.07 -6.73 14.69
N GLU A 13 12.60 -7.94 15.03
CA GLU A 13 13.43 -9.13 15.24
C GLU A 13 14.13 -9.60 13.97
N LEU A 14 13.42 -9.61 12.83
CA LEU A 14 13.98 -10.02 11.54
C LEU A 14 14.99 -9.03 10.97
N THR A 15 15.02 -7.79 11.48
CA THR A 15 15.84 -6.69 10.97
C THR A 15 16.79 -6.13 12.01
N ASP A 16 16.96 -6.81 13.15
CA ASP A 16 17.85 -6.43 14.26
C ASP A 16 17.70 -4.96 14.71
N GLY A 17 16.49 -4.41 14.70
CA GLY A 17 16.25 -3.03 15.13
C GLY A 17 15.12 -2.27 14.43
N GLY A 18 14.53 -2.87 13.39
CA GLY A 18 13.44 -2.29 12.59
C GLY A 18 13.87 -2.03 11.15
N ALA A 19 12.90 -1.96 10.24
CA ALA A 19 13.19 -1.75 8.82
C ALA A 19 13.54 -0.29 8.50
N ASP A 20 14.43 -0.07 7.53
CA ASP A 20 14.77 1.28 7.06
C ASP A 20 13.53 2.02 6.54
N TYR A 21 12.66 1.30 5.84
CA TYR A 21 11.40 1.82 5.32
C TYR A 21 10.25 0.88 5.66
N THR A 22 9.13 1.45 6.10
CA THR A 22 7.86 0.73 6.22
C THR A 22 6.77 1.44 5.45
N PHE A 23 5.81 0.67 4.93
CA PHE A 23 4.68 1.18 4.17
C PHE A 23 3.40 0.62 4.76
N GLU A 24 2.47 1.49 5.16
CA GLU A 24 1.11 1.08 5.49
C GLU A 24 0.25 1.22 4.24
N CYS A 25 -0.32 0.10 3.79
CA CYS A 25 -1.09 0.01 2.54
C CYS A 25 -2.51 -0.53 2.78
N VAL A 26 -3.04 -0.42 4.00
CA VAL A 26 -4.36 -0.98 4.38
C VAL A 26 -5.36 0.13 4.69
N GLY A 27 -4.93 1.23 5.31
CA GLY A 27 -5.81 2.32 5.76
C GLY A 27 -6.32 2.13 7.20
N LYS A 28 -5.58 1.43 8.08
CA LYS A 28 -5.95 1.29 9.50
C LYS A 28 -4.96 2.02 10.40
N VAL A 29 -5.46 2.94 11.23
CA VAL A 29 -4.60 3.81 12.08
C VAL A 29 -3.69 3.02 13.05
N ASP A 30 -4.16 1.89 13.57
CA ASP A 30 -3.32 1.03 14.43
C ASP A 30 -2.16 0.41 13.65
N LEU A 31 -2.39 0.02 12.39
CA LEU A 31 -1.34 -0.49 11.50
C LEU A 31 -0.39 0.62 11.05
N MET A 32 -0.88 1.86 10.91
CA MET A 32 -0.03 3.01 10.59
C MET A 32 0.95 3.27 11.74
N ARG A 33 0.46 3.20 12.98
CA ARG A 33 1.31 3.30 14.16
C ARG A 33 2.31 2.16 14.25
N ASP A 34 1.86 0.92 14.03
CA ASP A 34 2.75 -0.24 14.06
C ASP A 34 3.82 -0.16 12.97
N ALA A 35 3.49 0.31 11.77
CA ALA A 35 4.46 0.55 10.70
C ALA A 35 5.53 1.57 11.13
N LEU A 36 5.16 2.67 11.78
CA LEU A 36 6.12 3.63 12.32
C LEU A 36 7.00 3.01 13.41
N GLU A 37 6.40 2.32 14.37
CA GLU A 37 7.14 1.75 15.50
C GLU A 37 8.01 0.55 15.08
N ALA A 38 7.72 -0.09 13.95
CA ALA A 38 8.54 -1.13 13.30
C ALA A 38 9.71 -0.58 12.46
N CYS A 39 9.75 0.73 12.19
CA CYS A 39 10.90 1.35 11.52
C CYS A 39 12.13 1.39 12.42
N HIS A 40 13.30 1.37 11.79
CA HIS A 40 14.58 1.47 12.48
C HIS A 40 14.68 2.77 13.27
N LYS A 41 15.10 2.68 14.53
CA LYS A 41 15.41 3.84 15.37
C LYS A 41 16.60 4.60 14.77
N GLY A 42 16.54 5.92 14.66
CA GLY A 42 17.65 6.76 14.19
C GLY A 42 17.44 7.31 12.78
N TRP A 43 16.97 6.50 11.84
CA TRP A 43 16.84 6.91 10.43
C TRP A 43 15.59 6.37 9.70
N GLY A 44 14.81 5.49 10.32
CA GLY A 44 13.72 4.80 9.63
C GLY A 44 12.61 5.73 9.15
N VAL A 45 12.06 5.45 7.97
CA VAL A 45 11.00 6.25 7.35
C VAL A 45 9.75 5.42 7.15
N SER A 46 8.66 5.79 7.81
CA SER A 46 7.36 5.18 7.62
C SER A 46 6.49 6.01 6.70
N VAL A 47 5.92 5.36 5.68
CA VAL A 47 5.07 5.98 4.66
C VAL A 47 3.65 5.44 4.76
N ILE A 48 2.70 6.33 5.01
CA ILE A 48 1.27 6.01 4.91
C ILE A 48 0.84 6.14 3.45
N ALA A 49 0.42 5.02 2.86
CA ALA A 49 -0.19 4.96 1.53
C ALA A 49 -1.68 4.56 1.59
N GLY A 50 -2.09 3.83 2.61
CA GLY A 50 -3.49 3.50 2.87
C GLY A 50 -4.32 4.73 3.31
N VAL A 51 -5.59 4.74 2.95
CA VAL A 51 -6.52 5.85 3.27
C VAL A 51 -7.40 5.43 4.43
N ALA A 52 -7.28 6.12 5.57
CA ALA A 52 -8.08 5.85 6.75
C ALA A 52 -9.51 6.42 6.63
N PRO A 53 -10.50 5.85 7.33
CA PRO A 53 -11.84 6.40 7.38
C PRO A 53 -11.87 7.82 7.96
N ALA A 54 -12.89 8.60 7.56
CA ALA A 54 -13.08 9.96 8.04
C ALA A 54 -13.19 10.02 9.58
N GLY A 55 -12.56 11.04 10.18
CA GLY A 55 -12.60 11.28 11.63
C GLY A 55 -11.64 10.41 12.46
N THR A 56 -10.80 9.59 11.83
CA THR A 56 -9.78 8.80 12.52
C THR A 56 -8.48 9.57 12.68
N GLU A 57 -7.73 9.27 13.75
CA GLU A 57 -6.46 9.93 14.05
C GLU A 57 -5.35 8.90 14.23
N ILE A 58 -4.18 9.24 13.74
CA ILE A 58 -2.94 8.51 14.01
C ILE A 58 -2.30 9.06 15.29
N SER A 59 -1.69 8.17 16.08
CA SER A 59 -0.99 8.56 17.31
C SER A 59 0.23 7.70 17.56
N THR A 60 1.24 8.26 18.21
CA THR A 60 2.42 7.55 18.72
C THR A 60 3.05 8.35 19.87
N ARG A 61 4.05 7.77 20.54
CA ARG A 61 4.85 8.53 21.52
C ARG A 61 5.81 9.46 20.77
N PRO A 62 5.89 10.77 21.08
CA PRO A 62 6.78 11.71 20.39
C PRO A 62 8.25 11.26 20.35
N PHE A 63 8.69 10.50 21.37
CA PHE A 63 10.03 9.94 21.43
C PHE A 63 10.38 9.03 20.23
N GLN A 64 9.38 8.42 19.58
CA GLN A 64 9.62 7.63 18.37
C GLN A 64 10.20 8.49 17.23
N LEU A 65 9.77 9.75 17.12
CA LEU A 65 10.25 10.72 16.13
C LEU A 65 11.53 11.42 16.60
N VAL A 66 11.60 11.81 17.88
CA VAL A 66 12.80 12.42 18.48
C VAL A 66 14.02 11.51 18.31
N THR A 67 13.83 10.20 18.38
CA THR A 67 14.89 9.21 18.16
C THR A 67 15.18 8.93 16.69
N GLY A 68 14.72 9.77 15.76
CA GLY A 68 15.19 9.81 14.37
C GLY A 68 14.28 9.16 13.33
N ARG A 69 13.07 8.69 13.71
CA ARG A 69 12.11 8.22 12.70
C ARG A 69 11.43 9.38 11.99
N THR A 70 11.10 9.18 10.72
CA THR A 70 10.26 10.08 9.93
C THR A 70 8.92 9.42 9.65
N TRP A 71 7.81 10.14 9.87
CA TRP A 71 6.48 9.70 9.48
C TRP A 71 5.94 10.63 8.39
N LYS A 72 5.60 10.07 7.22
CA LYS A 72 5.11 10.85 6.08
C LYS A 72 3.99 10.13 5.34
N GLY A 73 3.21 10.87 4.56
CA GLY A 73 2.20 10.31 3.65
C GLY A 73 2.68 10.31 2.20
N THR A 74 1.93 9.62 1.35
CA THR A 74 2.04 9.76 -0.11
C THR A 74 0.66 9.83 -0.76
N ALA A 75 0.56 10.62 -1.83
CA ALA A 75 -0.60 10.65 -2.71
C ALA A 75 -0.13 10.25 -4.11
N PHE A 76 -0.78 9.25 -4.71
CA PHE A 76 -0.42 8.74 -6.04
C PHE A 76 1.08 8.38 -6.16
N GLY A 77 1.70 7.88 -5.09
CA GLY A 77 3.13 7.54 -5.06
C GLY A 77 4.09 8.74 -5.17
N GLY A 78 3.59 9.98 -5.11
CA GLY A 78 4.38 11.19 -5.34
C GLY A 78 4.58 11.52 -6.83
N PHE A 79 3.89 10.82 -7.73
CA PHE A 79 4.02 11.04 -9.16
C PHE A 79 3.29 12.31 -9.63
N LYS A 80 3.93 13.05 -10.54
CA LYS A 80 3.27 14.07 -11.36
C LYS A 80 2.60 13.38 -12.53
N SER A 81 1.28 13.23 -12.49
CA SER A 81 0.54 12.31 -13.37
C SER A 81 0.85 12.47 -14.86
N ARG A 82 0.72 13.69 -15.40
CA ARG A 82 0.95 13.97 -16.83
C ARG A 82 2.37 13.67 -17.30
N ASP A 83 3.35 13.81 -16.42
CA ASP A 83 4.76 13.60 -16.75
C ASP A 83 5.19 12.14 -16.51
N SER A 84 4.64 11.52 -15.45
CA SER A 84 5.13 10.24 -14.93
C SER A 84 4.39 9.04 -15.50
N VAL A 85 3.08 9.16 -15.73
CA VAL A 85 2.27 8.04 -16.26
C VAL A 85 2.75 7.59 -17.64
N PRO A 86 3.03 8.47 -18.61
CA PRO A 86 3.56 8.04 -19.91
C PRO A 86 4.87 7.25 -19.77
N ARG A 87 5.78 7.69 -18.89
CA ARG A 87 7.05 6.99 -18.63
C ARG A 87 6.86 5.63 -17.98
N LEU A 88 5.87 5.49 -17.10
CA LEU A 88 5.51 4.19 -16.52
C LEU A 88 4.95 3.26 -17.60
N VAL A 89 4.17 3.77 -18.56
CA VAL A 89 3.70 2.99 -19.71
C VAL A 89 4.88 2.52 -20.56
N ASP A 90 5.85 3.40 -20.84
CA ASP A 90 7.06 3.02 -21.57
C ASP A 90 7.80 1.88 -20.86
N GLN A 91 7.97 1.97 -19.53
CA GLN A 91 8.58 0.90 -18.73
C GLN A 91 7.82 -0.44 -18.81
N VAL A 92 6.50 -0.43 -18.95
CA VAL A 92 5.70 -1.64 -19.12
C VAL A 92 5.89 -2.23 -20.52
N ILE A 93 5.88 -1.39 -21.56
CA ILE A 93 6.08 -1.81 -22.95
C ILE A 93 7.49 -2.36 -23.15
N ASP A 94 8.49 -1.74 -22.53
CA ASP A 94 9.89 -2.17 -22.57
C ASP A 94 10.17 -3.40 -21.67
N GLY A 95 9.17 -3.88 -20.94
CA GLY A 95 9.26 -5.07 -20.08
C GLY A 95 10.02 -4.86 -18.77
N HIS A 96 10.33 -3.61 -18.41
CA HIS A 96 10.93 -3.27 -17.12
C HIS A 96 9.94 -3.33 -15.95
N LEU A 97 8.64 -3.24 -16.23
CA LEU A 97 7.57 -3.34 -15.24
C LEU A 97 6.50 -4.35 -15.70
N ASP A 98 6.39 -5.48 -15.02
CA ASP A 98 5.33 -6.45 -15.30
C ASP A 98 4.06 -6.13 -14.52
N LEU A 99 3.03 -5.67 -15.23
CA LEU A 99 1.70 -5.42 -14.65
C LEU A 99 0.75 -6.61 -14.75
N LYS A 100 1.07 -7.65 -15.55
CA LYS A 100 0.16 -8.76 -15.82
C LYS A 100 -0.20 -9.52 -14.55
N PHE A 101 0.76 -9.67 -13.64
CA PHE A 101 0.56 -10.33 -12.35
C PHE A 101 -0.57 -9.69 -11.50
N PHE A 102 -0.81 -8.38 -11.64
CA PHE A 102 -1.84 -7.70 -10.84
C PHE A 102 -3.26 -7.95 -11.35
N VAL A 103 -3.45 -8.31 -12.62
CA VAL A 103 -4.76 -8.57 -13.23
C VAL A 103 -5.11 -10.05 -13.02
N THR A 104 -5.96 -10.31 -12.04
CA THR A 104 -6.33 -11.68 -11.63
C THR A 104 -7.63 -12.19 -12.26
N ASP A 105 -8.46 -11.29 -12.78
CA ASP A 105 -9.73 -11.63 -13.43
C ASP A 105 -10.06 -10.55 -14.49
N SER A 106 -10.89 -10.91 -15.47
CA SER A 106 -11.41 -10.02 -16.49
C SER A 106 -12.87 -10.35 -16.75
N LYS A 107 -13.75 -9.34 -16.69
CA LYS A 107 -15.20 -9.51 -16.87
C LYS A 107 -15.76 -8.47 -17.84
N PRO A 108 -16.83 -8.77 -18.58
CA PRO A 108 -17.56 -7.75 -19.32
C PRO A 108 -18.28 -6.79 -18.36
N LEU A 109 -18.52 -5.54 -18.80
CA LEU A 109 -19.11 -4.49 -17.96
C LEU A 109 -20.47 -4.90 -17.33
N HIS A 110 -21.29 -5.66 -18.06
CA HIS A 110 -22.60 -6.10 -17.55
C HIS A 110 -22.50 -7.04 -16.32
N GLN A 111 -21.32 -7.58 -16.02
CA GLN A 111 -21.03 -8.39 -14.82
C GLN A 111 -20.36 -7.59 -13.69
N VAL A 112 -20.46 -6.26 -13.69
CA VAL A 112 -19.82 -5.41 -12.67
C VAL A 112 -20.18 -5.78 -11.22
N ASN A 113 -21.41 -6.23 -10.95
CA ASN A 113 -21.81 -6.64 -9.60
C ASN A 113 -21.06 -7.88 -9.11
N GLU A 114 -20.84 -8.87 -10.00
CA GLU A 114 -20.03 -10.04 -9.66
C GLU A 114 -18.57 -9.63 -9.38
N ALA A 115 -18.04 -8.65 -10.12
CA ALA A 115 -16.71 -8.11 -9.86
C ALA A 115 -16.61 -7.48 -8.45
N PHE A 116 -17.65 -6.77 -8.00
CA PHE A 116 -17.74 -6.26 -6.62
C PHE A 116 -17.82 -7.39 -5.59
N ASP A 117 -18.58 -8.45 -5.84
CA ASP A 117 -18.67 -9.59 -4.93
C ASP A 117 -17.30 -10.28 -4.72
N LEU A 118 -16.54 -10.46 -5.80
CA LEU A 118 -15.18 -11.01 -5.73
C LEU A 118 -14.21 -10.11 -4.95
N LEU A 119 -14.33 -8.79 -5.11
CA LEU A 119 -13.56 -7.80 -4.35
C LEU A 119 -13.84 -7.93 -2.84
N HIS A 120 -15.11 -7.99 -2.45
CA HIS A 120 -15.49 -8.13 -1.03
C HIS A 120 -15.05 -9.47 -0.42
N GLN A 121 -15.04 -10.54 -1.23
CA GLN A 121 -14.57 -11.86 -0.80
C GLN A 121 -13.04 -11.95 -0.71
N GLY A 122 -12.31 -10.94 -1.21
CA GLY A 122 -10.84 -10.95 -1.27
C GLY A 122 -10.30 -12.03 -2.21
N LYS A 123 -11.06 -12.39 -3.25
CA LYS A 123 -10.69 -13.41 -4.24
C LYS A 123 -10.01 -12.84 -5.49
N CYS A 124 -9.72 -11.54 -5.52
CA CYS A 124 -9.04 -10.86 -6.61
C CYS A 124 -8.03 -9.82 -6.11
N ILE A 125 -7.07 -9.44 -6.96
CA ILE A 125 -6.17 -8.29 -6.77
C ILE A 125 -6.66 -7.10 -7.59
N ARG A 126 -6.86 -7.30 -8.89
CA ARG A 126 -7.54 -6.39 -9.82
C ARG A 126 -8.42 -7.19 -10.78
N ILE A 127 -9.56 -6.61 -11.11
CA ILE A 127 -10.47 -7.12 -12.14
C ILE A 127 -10.50 -6.09 -13.27
N MET A 128 -10.19 -6.51 -14.49
CA MET A 128 -10.33 -5.67 -15.67
C MET A 128 -11.78 -5.75 -16.17
N LEU A 129 -12.45 -4.61 -16.30
CA LEU A 129 -13.77 -4.55 -16.94
C LEU A 129 -13.60 -4.23 -18.41
N GLN A 130 -14.06 -5.14 -19.26
CA GLN A 130 -14.07 -4.95 -20.70
C GLN A 130 -15.35 -4.21 -21.08
N MET A 131 -15.17 -3.06 -21.73
CA MET A 131 -16.27 -2.32 -22.33
C MET A 131 -16.67 -3.04 -23.62
N ASP A 132 -17.96 -3.08 -23.91
CA ASP A 132 -18.42 -3.58 -25.20
C ASP A 132 -17.84 -2.70 -26.31
N SER A 133 -17.32 -3.34 -27.36
CA SER A 133 -16.83 -2.63 -28.53
C SER A 133 -18.07 -2.20 -29.34
N ASN A 134 -18.30 -0.90 -29.48
CA ASN A 134 -19.21 -0.40 -30.52
C ASN A 134 -18.58 -0.60 -31.90
#